data_AF-A0A3D2YYV8-F1
#
_entry.id   AF-A0A3D2YYV8-F1
#
_cell.length_a   1.000
_cell.length_b   1.000
_cell.length_c   1.000
_cell.angle_alpha   90.00
_cell.angle_beta   90.00
_cell.angle_gamma   90.00
#
_symmetry.space_group_name_H-M   'P 1'
#
loop_
_entity.id
_entity.type
_entity.pdbx_description
1 polymer ?
#
loop_
_entity_poly.entity_id
_entity_poly.type
_entity_poly.pdbx_seq_one_letter_code
_entity_poly.pdbx_strand_id
1 'polypeptide(L)'
;MSDNLDVIAKEKLAQEEENELSPREKVAVMMVALGQESAADIMKFLTDYEIEEITHTIAELKHLPIDVQDEVLADFEQHLLAGEYMSQGGVDFARGALERAVGPRKAQEILDRVMSAVSSG
;
A
#
# COMPACT_ATOMS: atom_id res chain seq x y z
N MET A 1 42.83 -5.17 -13.20
CA MET A 1 41.65 -4.50 -13.80
C MET A 1 40.34 -5.07 -13.26
N SER A 2 40.31 -6.31 -12.76
CA SER A 2 39.14 -6.97 -12.16
C SER A 2 38.73 -6.43 -10.79
N ASP A 3 39.69 -6.05 -9.94
CA ASP A 3 39.43 -5.68 -8.53
C ASP A 3 38.56 -4.42 -8.35
N ASN A 4 38.53 -3.51 -9.32
CA ASN A 4 37.80 -2.25 -9.19
C ASN A 4 36.31 -2.39 -9.51
N LEU A 5 35.92 -3.42 -10.26
CA LEU A 5 34.52 -3.67 -10.60
C LEU A 5 33.78 -4.36 -9.44
N ASP A 6 34.47 -5.26 -8.75
CA ASP A 6 33.94 -5.99 -7.59
C ASP A 6 33.74 -5.08 -6.37
N VAL A 7 34.59 -4.05 -6.20
CA VAL A 7 34.44 -3.05 -5.13
C VAL A 7 33.22 -2.16 -5.39
N ILE A 8 33.06 -1.66 -6.61
CA ILE A 8 31.90 -0.82 -6.99
C ILE A 8 30.59 -1.60 -6.87
N ALA A 9 30.58 -2.88 -7.24
CA ALA A 9 29.42 -3.74 -7.09
C ALA A 9 29.06 -3.98 -5.61
N LYS A 10 30.06 -4.19 -4.74
CA LYS A 10 29.84 -4.34 -3.28
C LYS A 10 29.36 -3.06 -2.61
N GLU A 11 29.89 -1.90 -2.99
CA GLU A 11 29.44 -0.61 -2.46
C GLU A 11 28.00 -0.30 -2.89
N LYS A 12 27.61 -0.64 -4.13
CA LYS A 12 26.22 -0.55 -4.59
C LYS A 12 25.27 -1.49 -3.84
N LEU A 13 25.66 -2.76 -3.67
CA LEU A 13 24.84 -3.74 -2.95
C LEU A 13 24.65 -3.36 -1.48
N ALA A 14 25.69 -2.83 -0.83
CA ALA A 14 25.60 -2.34 0.55
C ALA A 14 24.72 -1.08 0.67
N GLN A 15 24.74 -0.19 -0.34
CA GLN A 15 23.84 0.95 -0.42
C GLN A 15 22.39 0.55 -0.73
N GLU A 16 22.16 -0.52 -1.49
CA GLU A 16 20.82 -1.07 -1.73
C GLU A 16 20.25 -1.71 -0.46
N GLU A 17 21.05 -2.46 0.31
CA GLU A 17 20.65 -3.01 1.62
C GLU A 17 20.42 -1.91 2.69
N GLU A 18 21.19 -0.81 2.69
CA GLU A 18 20.95 0.34 3.59
C GLU A 18 19.68 1.13 3.25
N ASN A 19 19.19 1.02 2.02
CA ASN A 19 17.97 1.70 1.57
C ASN A 19 16.73 0.79 1.59
N GLU A 20 16.88 -0.49 1.91
CA GLU A 20 15.75 -1.41 2.02
C GLU A 20 15.02 -1.19 3.34
N LEU A 21 13.80 -0.68 3.26
CA LEU A 21 12.97 -0.44 4.45
C LEU A 21 12.70 -1.75 5.19
N SER A 22 12.95 -1.75 6.49
CA SER A 22 12.52 -2.83 7.37
C SER A 22 10.99 -2.96 7.36
N PRO A 23 10.43 -4.13 7.74
CA PRO A 23 8.98 -4.30 7.81
C PRO A 23 8.27 -3.27 8.69
N ARG A 24 8.92 -2.81 9.77
CA ARG A 24 8.38 -1.78 10.67
C ARG A 24 8.36 -0.41 10.01
N GLU A 25 9.42 -0.06 9.28
CA GLU A 25 9.47 1.18 8.50
C GLU A 25 8.44 1.17 7.38
N LYS A 26 8.26 0.04 6.67
CA LYS A 26 7.19 -0.11 5.67
C LYS A 26 5.80 0.15 6.28
N VAL A 27 5.52 -0.40 7.46
CA VAL A 27 4.25 -0.12 8.18
C VAL A 27 4.14 1.37 8.53
N ALA A 28 5.19 1.98 9.06
CA ALA A 28 5.18 3.41 9.40
C ALA A 28 4.94 4.30 8.16
N VAL A 29 5.63 4.01 7.05
CA VAL A 29 5.45 4.70 5.76
C VAL A 29 4.02 4.54 5.24
N MET A 30 3.46 3.33 5.29
CA MET A 30 2.07 3.08 4.91
C MET A 30 1.08 3.87 5.77
N MET A 31 1.25 3.89 7.09
CA MET A 31 0.40 4.65 8.02
C MET A 31 0.45 6.15 7.72
N VAL A 32 1.62 6.68 7.38
CA VAL A 32 1.78 8.09 6.97
C VAL A 32 1.07 8.35 5.64
N ALA A 33 1.26 7.47 4.65
CA ALA A 33 0.67 7.62 3.32
C ALA A 33 -0.87 7.53 3.32
N LEU A 34 -1.45 6.69 4.18
CA LEU A 34 -2.90 6.60 4.40
C LEU A 34 -3.49 7.81 5.13
N GLY A 35 -2.65 8.58 5.82
CA GLY A 35 -3.07 9.75 6.58
C GLY A 35 -3.64 9.42 7.97
N GLN A 36 -3.81 10.47 8.77
CA GLN A 36 -4.07 10.36 10.20
C GLN A 36 -5.39 9.65 10.56
N GLU A 37 -6.45 9.86 9.77
CA GLU A 37 -7.76 9.28 10.04
C GLU A 37 -7.73 7.75 9.87
N SER A 38 -7.26 7.27 8.73
CA SER A 38 -7.13 5.84 8.46
C SER A 38 -6.12 5.16 9.39
N ALA A 39 -4.98 5.81 9.66
CA ALA A 39 -4.01 5.30 10.63
C ALA A 39 -4.62 5.15 12.04
N ALA A 40 -5.42 6.13 12.49
CA ALA A 40 -6.09 6.06 13.77
C ALA A 40 -7.11 4.92 13.83
N ASP A 41 -7.83 4.65 12.74
CA ASP A 41 -8.74 3.50 12.66
C ASP A 41 -8.01 2.17 12.74
N ILE A 42 -6.84 2.04 12.10
CA ILE A 42 -5.98 0.85 12.19
C ILE A 42 -5.47 0.66 13.62
N MET A 43 -4.96 1.73 14.26
CA MET A 43 -4.41 1.67 15.62
C MET A 43 -5.40 1.15 16.66
N LYS A 44 -6.71 1.32 16.46
CA LYS A 44 -7.75 0.79 17.37
C LYS A 44 -7.75 -0.74 17.50
N PHE A 45 -7.14 -1.44 16.54
CA PHE A 45 -7.06 -2.91 16.53
C PHE A 45 -5.71 -3.45 17.03
N LEU A 46 -4.81 -2.57 17.42
CA LEU A 46 -3.46 -2.92 17.88
C LEU A 46 -3.38 -2.91 19.41
N THR A 47 -2.41 -3.64 19.94
CA THR A 47 -2.05 -3.57 21.36
C THR A 47 -1.25 -2.30 21.66
N ASP A 48 -1.23 -1.88 22.93
CA ASP A 48 -0.47 -0.70 23.38
C ASP A 48 1.00 -0.78 22.97
N TYR A 49 1.62 -1.97 23.08
CA TYR A 49 3.00 -2.21 22.67
C TYR A 49 3.21 -2.00 21.16
N GLU A 50 2.31 -2.50 20.31
CA GLU A 50 2.41 -2.31 18.86
C GLU A 50 2.21 -0.84 18.47
N ILE A 51 1.30 -0.14 19.15
CA ILE A 51 1.10 1.30 18.96
C ILE A 51 2.37 2.07 19.31
N GLU A 52 3.02 1.75 20.44
CA GLU A 52 4.28 2.37 20.85
C GLU A 52 5.39 2.15 19.81
N GLU A 53 5.58 0.92 19.35
CA GLU A 53 6.62 0.58 18.36
C GLU A 53 6.39 1.28 17.01
N ILE A 54 5.15 1.30 16.52
CA ILE A 54 4.80 1.97 15.27
C ILE A 54 4.95 3.48 15.40
N THR A 55 4.49 4.05 16.52
CA THR A 55 4.60 5.50 16.77
C THR A 55 6.06 5.93 16.88
N HIS A 56 6.90 5.15 17.55
CA HIS A 56 8.34 5.38 17.60
C HIS A 56 8.94 5.38 16.20
N THR A 57 8.62 4.36 15.40
CA THR A 57 9.13 4.24 14.02
C THR A 57 8.68 5.43 13.16
N ILE A 58 7.41 5.84 13.23
CA ILE A 58 6.89 7.02 12.52
C ILE A 58 7.65 8.29 12.93
N ALA A 59 7.96 8.46 14.22
CA ALA A 59 8.67 9.63 14.71
C ALA A 59 10.14 9.69 14.24
N GLU A 60 10.75 8.54 13.92
CA GLU A 60 12.11 8.45 13.39
C GLU A 60 12.20 8.73 11.89
N LEU A 61 11.07 8.73 11.17
CA LEU A 61 11.01 9.08 9.75
C LEU A 61 11.30 10.58 9.55
N LYS A 62 12.57 10.92 9.27
CA LYS A 62 13.02 12.31 9.09
C LYS A 62 12.63 12.91 7.74
N HIS A 63 12.66 12.09 6.70
CA HIS A 63 12.33 12.48 5.34
C HIS A 63 11.79 11.26 4.62
N LEU A 64 10.61 11.40 4.03
CA LEU A 64 9.95 10.33 3.31
C LEU A 64 9.69 10.76 1.87
N PRO A 65 10.60 10.42 0.94
CA PRO A 65 10.42 10.65 -0.48
C PRO A 65 9.11 10.05 -1.00
N ILE A 66 8.50 10.66 -2.01
CA ILE A 66 7.21 10.21 -2.57
C ILE A 66 7.35 8.84 -3.24
N ASP A 67 8.45 8.61 -3.94
CA ASP A 67 8.79 7.33 -4.58
C ASP A 67 8.84 6.17 -3.59
N VAL A 68 9.36 6.41 -2.37
CA VAL A 68 9.38 5.41 -1.30
C VAL A 68 7.95 5.10 -0.80
N GLN A 69 7.08 6.11 -0.72
CA GLN A 69 5.66 5.89 -0.35
C GLN A 69 4.95 5.08 -1.42
N ASP A 70 5.13 5.43 -2.69
CA ASP A 70 4.53 4.75 -3.83
C ASP A 70 4.99 3.28 -3.90
N GLU A 71 6.27 3.01 -3.65
CA GLU A 71 6.82 1.65 -3.61
C GLU A 71 6.18 0.80 -2.49
N VAL A 72 6.09 1.34 -1.27
CA VAL A 72 5.49 0.65 -0.14
C VAL A 72 4.00 0.38 -0.38
N LEU A 73 3.27 1.34 -0.95
CA LEU A 73 1.85 1.15 -1.28
C LEU A 73 1.66 0.10 -2.39
N ALA A 74 2.51 0.08 -3.41
CA ALA A 74 2.46 -0.92 -4.47
C ALA A 74 2.75 -2.33 -3.94
N ASP A 75 3.76 -2.48 -3.08
CA ASP A 75 4.06 -3.74 -2.39
C ASP A 75 2.85 -4.21 -1.57
N PHE A 76 2.23 -3.32 -0.81
CA PHE A 76 1.03 -3.62 -0.04
C PHE A 76 -0.18 -4.00 -0.93
N GLU A 77 -0.40 -3.30 -2.05
CA GLU A 77 -1.45 -3.63 -3.02
C GLU A 77 -1.25 -5.05 -3.58
N GLN A 78 -0.02 -5.44 -3.92
CA GLN A 78 0.27 -6.80 -4.37
C GLN A 78 -0.08 -7.85 -3.31
N HIS A 79 0.19 -7.57 -2.04
CA HIS A 79 -0.18 -8.45 -0.93
C HIS A 79 -1.69 -8.54 -0.74
N LEU A 80 -2.43 -7.42 -0.86
CA LEU A 80 -3.89 -7.42 -0.86
C LEU A 80 -4.45 -8.26 -2.00
N LEU A 81 -3.89 -8.10 -3.21
CA LEU A 81 -4.31 -8.84 -4.40
C LEU A 81 -4.05 -10.34 -4.26
N ALA A 82 -2.92 -10.72 -3.67
CA ALA A 82 -2.55 -12.11 -3.39
C ALA A 82 -3.43 -12.75 -2.30
N GLY A 83 -3.86 -11.97 -1.30
CA GLY A 83 -4.64 -12.44 -0.15
C GLY A 83 -6.14 -12.58 -0.39
N GLU A 84 -6.76 -11.72 -1.20
CA GLU A 84 -8.23 -11.71 -1.38
C GLU A 84 -8.72 -11.66 -2.86
N TYR A 85 -7.91 -11.20 -3.82
CA TYR A 85 -8.43 -10.87 -5.16
C TYR A 85 -8.27 -11.91 -6.25
N MET A 86 -7.60 -13.03 -5.98
CA MET A 86 -7.60 -14.13 -6.96
C MET A 86 -9.01 -14.74 -7.15
N SER A 87 -10.01 -14.37 -6.32
CA SER A 87 -11.39 -14.89 -6.39
C SER A 87 -12.49 -13.85 -6.67
N GLN A 88 -12.23 -12.54 -6.55
CA GLN A 88 -13.21 -11.47 -6.78
C GLN A 88 -12.66 -10.40 -7.75
N GLY A 89 -12.32 -10.80 -8.97
CA GLY A 89 -11.94 -9.86 -10.02
C GLY A 89 -13.14 -9.13 -10.65
N GLY A 90 -13.00 -7.84 -10.95
CA GLY A 90 -13.87 -7.08 -11.86
C GLY A 90 -15.10 -6.44 -11.21
N VAL A 91 -16.30 -6.90 -11.61
CA VAL A 91 -17.59 -6.27 -11.31
C VAL A 91 -17.91 -6.27 -9.82
N ASP A 92 -17.56 -7.32 -9.08
CA ASP A 92 -17.94 -7.46 -7.68
C ASP A 92 -17.14 -6.53 -6.76
N PHE A 93 -15.85 -6.33 -7.05
CA PHE A 93 -15.07 -5.28 -6.40
C PHE A 93 -15.65 -3.89 -6.70
N ALA A 94 -15.88 -3.59 -7.98
CA ALA A 94 -16.45 -2.30 -8.40
C ALA A 94 -17.81 -2.04 -7.74
N ARG A 95 -18.65 -3.07 -7.63
CA ARG A 95 -19.92 -3.03 -6.90
C ARG A 95 -19.70 -2.70 -5.44
N GLY A 96 -18.88 -3.48 -4.74
CA GLY A 96 -18.62 -3.27 -3.31
C GLY A 96 -18.05 -1.87 -3.00
N ALA A 97 -17.16 -1.36 -3.85
CA ALA A 97 -16.62 -0.02 -3.75
C ALA A 97 -17.69 1.06 -3.98
N LEU A 98 -18.50 0.92 -5.04
CA LEU A 98 -19.59 1.85 -5.35
C LEU A 98 -20.67 1.87 -4.25
N GLU A 99 -21.06 0.70 -3.72
CA GLU A 99 -22.06 0.61 -2.67
C GLU A 99 -21.64 1.37 -1.40
N ARG A 100 -20.36 1.29 -1.05
CA ARG A 100 -19.79 2.01 0.10
C ARG A 100 -19.70 3.52 -0.16
N ALA A 101 -19.37 3.93 -1.38
CA ALA A 101 -19.17 5.33 -1.72
C ALA A 101 -20.48 6.12 -1.94
N VAL A 102 -21.48 5.50 -2.59
CA VAL A 102 -22.69 6.21 -3.06
C VAL A 102 -24.00 5.56 -2.63
N GLY A 103 -23.94 4.46 -1.87
CA GLY A 103 -25.09 3.67 -1.47
C GLY A 103 -25.58 2.72 -2.57
N PRO A 104 -26.32 1.66 -2.19
CA PRO A 104 -26.60 0.51 -3.07
C PRO A 104 -27.40 0.86 -4.33
N ARG A 105 -28.35 1.79 -4.21
CA ARG A 105 -29.19 2.21 -5.33
C ARG A 105 -28.39 2.93 -6.42
N LYS A 106 -27.55 3.89 -6.01
CA LYS A 106 -26.72 4.66 -6.94
C LYS A 106 -25.60 3.81 -7.54
N ALA A 107 -25.06 2.88 -6.76
CA ALA A 107 -24.09 1.90 -7.23
C ALA A 107 -24.64 1.07 -8.39
N GLN A 108 -25.86 0.51 -8.24
CA GLN A 108 -26.50 -0.28 -9.30
C GLN A 108 -26.72 0.53 -10.58
N GLU A 109 -27.23 1.76 -10.48
CA GLU A 109 -27.40 2.67 -11.64
C GLU A 109 -26.08 2.94 -12.40
N ILE A 110 -24.96 3.02 -11.67
CA ILE A 110 -23.64 3.24 -12.25
C ILE A 110 -23.16 1.96 -12.94
N LEU A 111 -23.28 0.80 -12.30
CA LEU A 111 -22.88 -0.50 -12.85
C LEU A 111 -23.63 -0.84 -14.15
N ASP A 112 -24.95 -0.62 -14.18
CA ASP A 112 -25.78 -0.91 -15.36
C ASP A 112 -25.35 -0.08 -16.59
N ARG A 113 -24.93 1.18 -16.37
CA ARG A 113 -24.40 2.04 -17.43
C ARG A 113 -23.04 1.58 -17.94
N VAL A 114 -22.15 1.14 -17.05
CA VAL A 114 -20.82 0.64 -17.43
C VAL A 114 -20.94 -0.68 -18.20
N MET A 115 -21.76 -1.62 -17.73
CA MET A 115 -21.95 -2.92 -18.40
C MET A 115 -22.61 -2.78 -19.77
N SER A 116 -23.60 -1.89 -19.91
CA SER A 116 -24.22 -1.62 -21.22
C SER A 116 -23.25 -0.98 -22.22
N ALA A 117 -22.33 -0.12 -21.78
CA ALA A 117 -21.29 0.45 -22.63
C ALA A 117 -20.27 -0.60 -23.10
N VAL A 118 -19.89 -1.56 -22.24
CA VAL A 118 -18.92 -2.63 -22.57
C VAL A 118 -19.53 -3.69 -23.50
N SER A 119 -20.83 -3.99 -23.40
CA SER A 119 -21.51 -4.95 -24.26
C SER A 119 -21.84 -4.43 -25.68
N SER A 120 -21.64 -3.13 -25.93
CA SER A 120 -22.08 -2.45 -27.16
C SER A 120 -20.93 -2.04 -28.10
N GLY A 121 -19.69 -2.48 -27.83
CA GLY A 121 -18.51 -2.29 -28.67
C GLY A 121 -17.86 -3.61 -29.06
#